data_AF-A0A2V9CVY3-F1
#
_entry.id   AF-A0A2V9CVY3-F1
#
_cell.length_a   1.000
_cell.length_b   1.000
_cell.length_c   1.000
_cell.angle_alpha   90.00
_cell.angle_beta   90.00
_cell.angle_gamma   90.00
#
_symmetry.space_group_name_H-M   'P 1'
#
loop_
_entity.id
_entity.type
_entity.pdbx_description
1 polymer ?
#
loop_
_entity_poly.entity_id
_entity_poly.type
_entity_poly.pdbx_seq_one_letter_code
_entity_poly.pdbx_strand_id
1 'polypeptide(L)'
;MNQQYAQRGRFYADSSGIEEAVEEVVRAANPGAAGDLAGFFKRYVSGTEEMPFADLLSRAGFALKMGGEKRASLGFAADRDFSGIPLVADLDLSSAAAQVGLREGDAIVSINGAEVPRNLERWAHGRSPGEMVRVRIRRDGRESEMTFALGQQAAQAFSVDEMPRPGERQLRIRNGLFQGTTGAPAAPR
;
A
#
# COMPACT_ATOMS: atom_id res chain seq x y z
N MET A 1 0.03 8.39 27.87
CA MET A 1 -1.02 7.62 27.16
C MET A 1 -1.72 6.55 28.01
N ASN A 2 -1.12 5.39 28.32
CA ASN A 2 -1.85 4.29 29.01
C ASN A 2 -2.42 4.72 30.39
N GLN A 3 -1.60 5.38 31.23
CA GLN A 3 -2.01 5.82 32.57
C GLN A 3 -2.93 7.05 32.58
N GLN A 4 -2.82 7.93 31.57
CA GLN A 4 -3.59 9.19 31.52
C GLN A 4 -4.94 9.04 30.82
N TYR A 5 -5.11 8.07 29.92
CA TYR A 5 -6.34 7.89 29.14
C TYR A 5 -6.97 6.51 29.33
N ALA A 6 -6.30 5.43 28.89
CA ALA A 6 -6.88 4.07 28.90
C ALA A 6 -7.25 3.59 30.32
N GLN A 7 -6.37 3.78 31.31
CA GLN A 7 -6.63 3.41 32.70
C GLN A 7 -7.64 4.34 33.40
N ARG A 8 -7.93 5.51 32.81
CA ARG A 8 -8.92 6.48 33.31
C ARG A 8 -10.25 6.44 32.55
N GLY A 9 -10.43 5.47 31.65
CA GLY A 9 -11.65 5.31 30.86
C GLY A 9 -11.90 6.43 29.84
N ARG A 10 -10.86 7.18 29.44
CA ARG A 10 -10.96 8.24 28.42
C ARG A 10 -10.62 7.67 27.04
N PHE A 11 -11.48 7.94 26.06
CA PHE A 11 -11.28 7.62 24.65
C PHE A 11 -10.91 8.90 23.87
N TYR A 12 -10.16 8.77 22.79
CA TYR A 12 -9.94 9.88 21.87
C TYR A 12 -11.20 10.06 21.02
N ALA A 13 -11.91 11.17 21.21
CA ALA A 13 -13.13 11.46 20.46
C ALA A 13 -12.84 11.86 19.00
N ASP A 14 -11.64 12.38 18.74
CA ASP A 14 -11.18 12.88 17.44
C ASP A 14 -9.63 12.96 17.39
N SER A 15 -9.09 13.53 16.29
CA SER A 15 -7.65 13.74 16.11
C SER A 15 -7.04 14.76 17.08
N SER A 16 -7.84 15.64 17.70
CA SER A 16 -7.32 16.71 18.58
C SER A 16 -6.85 16.17 19.93
N GLY A 17 -7.56 15.18 20.49
CA GLY A 17 -7.12 14.52 21.72
C GLY A 17 -5.83 13.72 21.53
N ILE A 18 -5.60 13.17 20.33
CA ILE A 18 -4.36 12.48 19.99
C ILE A 18 -3.22 13.49 19.82
N GLU A 19 -3.48 14.62 19.15
CA GLU A 19 -2.53 15.72 19.01
C GLU A 19 -2.00 16.17 20.37
N GLU A 20 -2.88 16.57 21.29
CA GLU A 20 -2.49 17.05 22.62
C GLU A 20 -1.64 16.03 23.39
N ALA A 21 -2.04 14.76 23.34
CA ALA A 21 -1.31 13.68 24.01
C ALA A 21 0.09 13.45 23.42
N VAL A 22 0.25 13.59 22.09
CA VAL A 22 1.55 13.47 21.43
C VAL A 22 2.43 14.67 21.75
N GLU A 23 1.88 15.88 21.71
CA GLU A 23 2.62 17.10 22.06
C GLU A 23 3.11 17.07 23.52
N GLU A 24 2.31 16.57 24.45
CA GLU A 24 2.71 16.40 25.86
C GLU A 24 3.95 15.49 25.96
N VAL A 25 3.95 14.36 25.25
CA VAL A 25 5.09 13.44 25.22
C VAL A 25 6.33 14.11 24.62
N VAL A 26 6.17 14.89 23.55
CA VAL A 26 7.28 15.63 22.92
C VAL A 26 7.86 16.66 23.89
N ARG A 27 7.01 17.46 24.54
CA ARG A 27 7.44 18.47 25.53
C ARG A 27 8.13 17.81 26.73
N ALA A 28 7.64 16.67 27.21
CA ALA A 28 8.25 15.94 28.31
C ALA A 28 9.62 15.34 27.94
N ALA A 29 9.75 14.77 26.74
CA ALA A 29 10.99 14.14 26.28
C ALA A 29 12.03 15.17 25.80
N ASN A 30 11.61 16.33 25.32
CA ASN A 30 12.47 17.41 24.87
C ASN A 30 11.87 18.78 25.24
N PRO A 31 12.13 19.28 26.47
CA PRO A 31 11.59 20.54 26.96
C PRO A 31 11.95 21.78 26.13
N GLY A 32 12.97 21.69 25.27
CA GLY A 32 13.35 22.75 24.33
C GLY A 32 12.69 22.67 22.96
N ALA A 33 11.88 21.63 22.69
CA ALA A 33 11.10 21.55 21.47
C ALA A 33 9.84 22.41 21.58
N ALA A 34 9.49 23.12 20.49
CA ALA A 34 8.23 23.88 20.43
C ALA A 34 7.01 22.99 20.72
N GLY A 35 7.09 21.70 20.36
CA GLY A 35 6.05 20.71 20.67
C GLY A 35 4.73 20.96 19.96
N ASP A 36 4.65 21.93 19.03
CA ASP A 36 3.47 22.24 18.23
C ASP A 36 3.43 21.33 17.00
N LEU A 37 2.39 20.50 16.94
CA LEU A 37 2.11 19.57 15.85
C LEU A 37 0.80 19.90 15.12
N ALA A 38 0.15 21.02 15.42
CA ALA A 38 -1.14 21.38 14.83
C ALA A 38 -1.09 21.42 13.30
N GLY A 39 0.00 21.98 12.75
CA GLY A 39 0.23 21.99 11.30
C GLY A 39 0.42 20.60 10.69
N PHE A 40 1.06 19.67 11.42
CA PHE A 40 1.23 18.29 10.99
C PHE A 40 -0.11 17.55 10.97
N PHE A 41 -0.88 17.65 12.06
CA PHE A 41 -2.18 16.98 12.19
C PHE A 41 -3.17 17.48 11.14
N LYS A 42 -3.27 18.81 10.97
CA LYS A 42 -4.16 19.43 9.98
C LYS A 42 -3.90 18.97 8.55
N ARG A 43 -2.63 18.73 8.18
CA ARG A 43 -2.25 18.42 6.81
C ARG A 43 -2.27 16.93 6.51
N TYR A 44 -1.73 16.12 7.43
CA TYR A 44 -1.42 14.72 7.16
C TYR A 44 -2.23 13.71 7.98
N VAL A 45 -2.96 14.16 9.01
CA VAL A 45 -3.80 13.27 9.84
C VAL A 45 -5.27 13.48 9.53
N SER A 46 -5.74 14.72 9.61
CA SER A 46 -7.12 15.09 9.27
C SER A 46 -7.26 15.66 7.86
N GLY A 47 -6.14 15.99 7.21
CA GLY A 47 -6.09 16.47 5.83
C GLY A 47 -5.88 15.34 4.82
N THR A 48 -5.96 15.70 3.54
CA THR A 48 -5.73 14.80 2.39
C THR A 48 -4.37 15.03 1.73
N GLU A 49 -3.51 15.86 2.35
CA GLU A 49 -2.18 16.10 1.81
C GLU A 49 -1.33 14.84 1.96
N GLU A 50 -0.63 14.47 0.90
CA GLU A 50 0.25 13.31 0.93
C GLU A 50 1.45 13.56 1.87
N MET A 51 1.73 12.59 2.73
CA MET A 51 2.86 12.68 3.65
C MET A 51 4.19 12.62 2.88
N PRO A 52 5.14 13.55 3.12
CA PRO A 52 6.42 13.61 2.40
C PRO A 52 7.41 12.58 2.96
N PHE A 53 7.08 11.30 2.84
CA PHE A 53 7.83 10.19 3.43
C PHE A 53 9.31 10.21 3.04
N ALA A 54 9.63 10.57 1.79
CA ALA A 54 11.01 10.67 1.32
C ALA A 54 11.84 11.68 2.15
N ASP A 55 11.30 12.87 2.42
CA ASP A 55 11.99 13.88 3.24
C ASP A 55 12.13 13.39 4.69
N LEU A 56 11.03 12.89 5.27
CA LEU A 56 11.02 12.43 6.67
C LEU A 56 12.01 11.30 6.91
N LEU A 57 12.02 10.29 6.04
CA LEU A 57 12.94 9.15 6.12
C LEU A 57 14.39 9.57 5.87
N SER A 58 14.62 10.54 4.98
CA SER A 58 15.97 11.06 4.73
C SER A 58 16.61 11.66 5.98
N ARG A 59 15.81 12.23 6.90
CA ARG A 59 16.33 12.78 8.17
C ARG A 59 16.93 11.71 9.08
N ALA A 60 16.54 10.45 8.91
CA ALA A 60 17.11 9.29 9.59
C ALA A 60 18.09 8.49 8.70
N GLY A 61 18.50 9.03 7.54
CA GLY A 61 19.48 8.37 6.67
C GLY A 61 18.90 7.20 5.89
N PHE A 62 17.59 7.22 5.64
CA PHE A 62 16.91 6.25 4.79
C PHE A 62 16.50 6.87 3.46
N ALA A 63 16.61 6.11 2.39
CA ALA A 63 16.09 6.47 1.08
C ALA A 63 14.82 5.68 0.80
N LEU A 64 13.73 6.39 0.48
CA LEU A 64 12.54 5.76 -0.08
C LEU A 64 12.79 5.49 -1.57
N LYS A 65 12.81 4.22 -1.94
CA LYS A 65 12.85 3.81 -3.34
C LYS A 65 11.44 3.44 -3.78
N MET A 66 10.98 4.14 -4.80
CA MET A 66 9.83 3.71 -5.56
C MET A 66 10.33 2.82 -6.69
N GLY A 67 10.10 1.53 -6.55
CA GLY A 67 10.33 0.54 -7.57
C GLY A 67 9.00 -0.05 -8.05
N GLY A 68 9.10 -1.04 -8.91
CA GLY A 68 7.94 -1.76 -9.40
C GLY A 68 8.27 -2.48 -10.68
N GLU A 69 8.07 -3.78 -10.68
CA GLU A 69 8.12 -4.53 -11.92
C GLU A 69 6.84 -4.24 -12.70
N LYS A 70 7.00 -3.94 -13.98
CA LYS A 70 5.87 -3.94 -14.89
C LYS A 70 5.43 -5.37 -15.08
N ARG A 71 4.24 -5.71 -14.60
CA ARG A 71 3.69 -7.06 -14.70
C ARG A 71 2.50 -7.08 -15.66
N ALA A 72 2.31 -8.20 -16.32
CA ALA A 72 1.12 -8.39 -17.11
C ALA A 72 -0.11 -8.43 -16.19
N SER A 73 -1.21 -7.84 -16.68
CA SER A 73 -2.49 -7.77 -15.97
C SER A 73 -3.64 -8.16 -16.89
N LEU A 74 -4.70 -8.74 -16.31
CA LEU A 74 -5.93 -9.08 -17.03
C LEU A 74 -6.82 -7.85 -17.26
N GLY A 75 -6.65 -6.80 -16.45
CA GLY A 75 -7.55 -5.66 -16.44
C GLY A 75 -8.85 -5.88 -15.67
N PHE A 76 -8.94 -6.96 -14.88
CA PHE A 76 -10.05 -7.20 -13.96
C PHE A 76 -9.60 -8.09 -12.79
N ALA A 77 -10.33 -8.00 -11.68
CA ALA A 77 -10.29 -8.96 -10.58
C ALA A 77 -11.49 -9.90 -10.66
N ALA A 78 -11.32 -11.14 -10.20
CA ALA A 78 -12.40 -12.10 -10.14
C ALA A 78 -12.44 -12.77 -8.77
N ASP A 79 -13.64 -12.83 -8.21
CA ASP A 79 -13.93 -13.46 -6.94
C ASP A 79 -14.62 -14.80 -7.15
N ARG A 80 -14.36 -15.76 -6.27
CA ARG A 80 -15.10 -17.01 -6.24
C ARG A 80 -16.11 -16.95 -5.12
N ASP A 81 -17.37 -17.17 -5.46
CA ASP A 81 -18.41 -17.46 -4.47
C ASP A 81 -18.41 -18.96 -4.12
N PHE A 82 -19.41 -19.40 -3.35
CA PHE A 82 -19.57 -20.80 -2.97
C PHE A 82 -19.81 -21.77 -4.15
N SER A 83 -20.15 -21.28 -5.34
CA SER A 83 -20.28 -22.11 -6.55
C SER A 83 -18.93 -22.58 -7.10
N GLY A 84 -17.84 -21.93 -6.68
CA GLY A 84 -16.49 -22.21 -7.13
C GLY A 84 -16.14 -21.63 -8.50
N ILE A 85 -17.11 -21.05 -9.23
CA ILE A 85 -16.87 -20.39 -10.52
C ILE A 85 -16.47 -18.93 -10.26
N PRO A 86 -15.33 -18.45 -10.80
CA PRO A 86 -14.94 -17.06 -10.64
C PRO A 86 -15.89 -16.12 -11.38
N LEU A 87 -16.34 -15.07 -10.70
CA LEU A 87 -17.10 -13.96 -11.28
C LEU A 87 -16.20 -12.74 -11.38
N VAL A 88 -16.29 -12.00 -12.49
CA VAL A 88 -15.63 -10.69 -12.61
C VAL A 88 -16.21 -9.75 -11.56
N ALA A 89 -15.39 -9.28 -10.62
CA ALA A 89 -15.80 -8.48 -9.48
C ALA A 89 -15.49 -6.98 -9.66
N ASP A 90 -14.36 -6.67 -10.28
CA ASP A 90 -13.91 -5.31 -10.57
C ASP A 90 -13.24 -5.30 -11.94
N LEU A 91 -13.70 -4.43 -12.83
CA LEU A 91 -13.21 -4.32 -14.20
C LEU A 91 -12.60 -2.94 -14.45
N ASP A 92 -11.33 -2.91 -14.81
CA ASP A 92 -10.70 -1.70 -15.34
C ASP A 92 -11.32 -1.39 -16.71
N LEU A 93 -12.16 -0.35 -16.76
CA LEU A 93 -12.87 0.10 -17.95
C LEU A 93 -11.93 0.57 -19.08
N SER A 94 -10.67 0.86 -18.77
CA SER A 94 -9.65 1.20 -19.77
C SER A 94 -8.94 -0.03 -20.37
N SER A 95 -9.15 -1.22 -19.79
CA SER A 95 -8.46 -2.45 -20.18
C SER A 95 -8.93 -3.03 -21.52
N ALA A 96 -8.08 -3.86 -22.13
CA ALA A 96 -8.43 -4.62 -23.34
C ALA A 96 -9.58 -5.61 -23.09
N ALA A 97 -9.73 -6.12 -21.86
CA ALA A 97 -10.84 -6.99 -21.47
C ALA A 97 -12.19 -6.25 -21.55
N ALA A 98 -12.25 -5.01 -21.05
CA ALA A 98 -13.44 -4.17 -21.15
C ALA A 98 -13.78 -3.83 -22.61
N GLN A 99 -12.75 -3.54 -23.43
CA GLN A 99 -12.93 -3.21 -24.85
C GLN A 99 -13.56 -4.34 -25.68
N VAL A 100 -13.32 -5.60 -25.31
CA VAL A 100 -13.93 -6.76 -25.96
C VAL A 100 -15.29 -7.15 -25.36
N GLY A 101 -15.82 -6.34 -24.45
CA GLY A 101 -17.17 -6.47 -23.92
C GLY A 101 -17.31 -7.38 -22.69
N LEU A 102 -16.20 -7.68 -22.00
CA LEU A 102 -16.24 -8.26 -20.67
C LEU A 102 -16.95 -7.29 -19.72
N ARG A 103 -17.68 -7.82 -18.73
CA ARG A 103 -18.42 -7.02 -17.74
C ARG A 103 -18.30 -7.63 -16.36
N GLU A 104 -18.45 -6.80 -15.34
CA GLU A 104 -18.68 -7.27 -13.97
C GLU A 104 -19.90 -8.20 -13.92
N GLY A 105 -19.80 -9.25 -13.10
CA GLY A 105 -20.78 -10.32 -13.01
C GLY A 105 -20.62 -11.45 -14.04
N ASP A 106 -19.71 -11.33 -15.02
CA ASP A 106 -19.42 -12.41 -15.94
C ASP A 106 -18.80 -13.61 -15.21
N ALA A 107 -19.36 -14.80 -15.41
CA ALA A 107 -18.80 -16.03 -14.88
C ALA A 107 -17.70 -16.56 -15.79
N ILE A 108 -16.47 -16.67 -15.30
CA ILE A 108 -15.31 -17.14 -16.04
C ILE A 108 -15.31 -18.66 -16.03
N VAL A 109 -15.54 -19.26 -17.20
CA VAL A 109 -15.66 -20.71 -17.39
C VAL A 109 -14.29 -21.34 -17.66
N SER A 110 -13.47 -20.70 -18.49
CA SER A 110 -12.13 -21.19 -18.81
C SER A 110 -11.21 -20.07 -19.28
N ILE A 111 -9.90 -20.31 -19.18
CA ILE A 111 -8.86 -19.41 -19.67
C ILE A 111 -7.86 -20.18 -20.54
N ASN A 112 -7.62 -19.72 -21.75
CA ASN A 112 -6.83 -20.39 -22.78
C ASN A 112 -7.23 -21.88 -22.98
N GLY A 113 -8.52 -22.19 -22.84
CA GLY A 113 -9.07 -23.54 -22.97
C GLY A 113 -8.83 -24.46 -21.76
N ALA A 114 -8.20 -23.96 -20.69
CA ALA A 114 -7.93 -24.70 -19.46
C ALA A 114 -8.81 -24.21 -18.29
N GLU A 115 -8.84 -24.98 -17.22
CA GLU A 115 -9.50 -24.60 -15.97
C GLU A 115 -8.98 -23.25 -15.46
N VAL A 116 -9.89 -22.42 -14.94
CA VAL A 116 -9.52 -21.11 -14.41
C VAL A 116 -8.62 -21.29 -13.18
N PRO A 117 -7.39 -20.73 -13.18
CA PRO A 117 -6.49 -20.79 -12.04
C PRO A 117 -7.14 -20.28 -10.75
N ARG A 118 -6.71 -20.83 -9.60
CA ARG A 118 -7.17 -20.33 -8.30
C ARG A 118 -6.82 -18.86 -8.06
N ASN A 119 -5.65 -18.44 -8.53
CA ASN A 119 -5.19 -17.06 -8.44
C ASN A 119 -4.90 -16.54 -9.85
N LEU A 120 -5.88 -15.84 -10.43
CA LEU A 120 -5.81 -15.27 -11.78
C LEU A 120 -4.76 -14.17 -11.91
N GLU A 121 -4.60 -13.34 -10.88
CA GLU A 121 -3.60 -12.28 -10.85
C GLU A 121 -2.17 -12.85 -10.93
N ARG A 122 -1.86 -13.84 -10.10
CA ARG A 122 -0.57 -14.55 -10.14
C ARG A 122 -0.35 -15.25 -11.47
N TRP A 123 -1.40 -15.85 -12.04
CA TRP A 123 -1.31 -16.46 -13.37
C TRP A 123 -0.99 -15.42 -14.45
N ALA A 124 -1.58 -14.23 -14.38
CA ALA A 124 -1.30 -13.14 -15.31
C ALA A 124 0.13 -12.62 -15.12
N HIS A 125 0.60 -12.47 -13.88
CA HIS A 125 1.97 -12.02 -13.59
C HIS A 125 3.07 -12.93 -14.14
N GLY A 126 2.77 -14.22 -14.34
CA GLY A 126 3.70 -15.17 -14.97
C GLY A 126 3.78 -15.06 -16.49
N ARG A 127 3.09 -14.09 -17.10
CA ARG A 127 2.98 -13.91 -18.56
C ARG A 127 3.53 -12.57 -19.02
N SER A 128 3.63 -12.43 -20.35
CA SER A 128 4.13 -11.21 -20.96
C SER A 128 3.02 -10.18 -21.20
N PRO A 129 3.25 -8.88 -20.93
CA PRO A 129 2.35 -7.83 -21.39
C PRO A 129 2.19 -7.90 -22.91
N GLY A 130 0.97 -7.71 -23.40
CA GLY A 130 0.62 -7.85 -24.82
C GLY A 130 0.32 -9.28 -25.28
N GLU A 131 0.56 -10.30 -24.44
CA GLU A 131 0.20 -11.68 -24.77
C GLU A 131 -1.31 -11.82 -24.92
N MET A 132 -1.76 -12.49 -25.99
CA MET A 132 -3.19 -12.73 -26.24
C MET A 132 -3.72 -13.82 -25.32
N VAL A 133 -4.78 -13.50 -24.59
CA VAL A 133 -5.50 -14.41 -23.71
C VAL A 133 -6.92 -14.57 -24.19
N ARG A 134 -7.39 -15.82 -24.14
CA ARG A 134 -8.73 -16.22 -24.51
C ARG A 134 -9.49 -16.62 -23.26
N VAL A 135 -10.58 -15.93 -22.99
CA VAL A 135 -11.44 -16.20 -21.83
C VAL A 135 -12.80 -16.65 -22.34
N ARG A 136 -13.27 -17.80 -21.84
CA ARG A 136 -14.66 -18.20 -22.02
C ARG A 136 -15.45 -17.73 -20.82
N ILE A 137 -16.51 -16.98 -21.07
CA ILE A 137 -17.41 -16.47 -20.04
C ILE A 137 -18.81 -17.02 -20.23
N ARG A 138 -19.60 -16.97 -19.15
CA ARG A 138 -21.03 -17.25 -19.15
C ARG A 138 -21.77 -16.05 -18.58
N ARG A 139 -22.69 -15.49 -19.38
CA ARG A 139 -23.57 -14.37 -19.02
C ARG A 139 -25.00 -14.74 -19.37
N ASP A 140 -25.93 -14.60 -18.43
CA ASP A 140 -27.36 -14.94 -18.61
C ASP A 140 -27.58 -16.36 -19.18
N GLY A 141 -26.76 -17.32 -18.71
CA GLY A 141 -26.82 -18.71 -19.15
C GLY A 141 -26.21 -19.00 -20.53
N ARG A 142 -25.71 -17.98 -21.25
CA ARG A 142 -25.05 -18.15 -22.55
C ARG A 142 -23.55 -18.05 -22.41
N GLU A 143 -22.84 -18.98 -23.03
CA GLU A 143 -21.38 -18.94 -23.10
C GLU A 143 -20.90 -18.13 -24.30
N SER A 144 -19.80 -17.41 -24.13
CA SER A 144 -19.15 -16.64 -25.18
C SER A 144 -17.64 -16.64 -24.97
N GLU A 145 -16.89 -16.51 -26.05
CA GLU A 145 -15.44 -16.50 -26.01
C GLU A 145 -14.92 -15.10 -26.39
N MET A 146 -14.06 -14.55 -25.54
CA MET A 146 -13.45 -13.24 -25.70
C MET A 146 -11.94 -13.42 -25.78
N THR A 147 -11.28 -12.71 -26.69
CA THR A 147 -9.83 -12.73 -26.80
C THR A 147 -9.29 -11.31 -26.75
N PHE A 148 -8.34 -11.05 -25.85
CA PHE A 148 -7.74 -9.73 -25.66
C PHE A 148 -6.27 -9.85 -25.25
N ALA A 149 -5.50 -8.79 -25.46
CA ALA A 149 -4.11 -8.72 -25.04
C ALA A 149 -4.00 -8.39 -23.54
N LEU A 150 -3.09 -9.05 -22.81
CA LEU A 150 -2.80 -8.68 -21.42
C LEU A 150 -2.28 -7.25 -21.34
N GLY A 151 -2.82 -6.50 -20.39
CA GLY A 151 -2.36 -5.16 -20.06
C GLY A 151 -1.03 -5.17 -19.32
N GLN A 152 -0.59 -3.99 -18.92
CA GLN A 152 0.60 -3.80 -18.11
C GLN A 152 0.22 -2.99 -16.87
N GLN A 153 0.42 -3.59 -15.70
CA GLN A 153 0.23 -2.91 -14.42
C GLN A 153 1.59 -2.71 -13.76
N ALA A 154 1.89 -1.46 -13.40
CA ALA A 154 3.01 -1.18 -12.51
C ALA A 154 2.56 -1.53 -11.10
N ALA A 155 3.07 -2.64 -10.55
CA ALA A 155 2.97 -2.85 -9.12
C ALA A 155 3.93 -1.86 -8.46
N GLN A 156 3.43 -0.70 -8.02
CA GLN A 156 4.24 0.23 -7.25
C GLN A 156 4.69 -0.50 -5.99
N ALA A 157 5.99 -0.73 -5.89
CA ALA A 157 6.63 -1.34 -4.75
C ALA A 157 7.52 -0.28 -4.10
N PHE A 158 7.23 0.05 -2.85
CA PHE A 158 8.06 0.94 -2.07
C PHE A 158 9.03 0.10 -1.24
N SER A 159 10.32 0.42 -1.31
CA SER A 159 11.32 -0.08 -0.36
C SER A 159 11.96 1.08 0.38
N VAL A 160 12.36 0.83 1.62
CA VAL A 160 13.13 1.77 2.42
C VAL A 160 14.50 1.17 2.61
N ASP A 161 15.50 1.81 2.02
CA ASP A 161 16.87 1.34 2.04
C ASP A 161 17.72 2.28 2.90
N GLU A 162 18.74 1.74 3.56
CA GLU A 162 19.75 2.56 4.19
C GLU A 162 20.52 3.35 3.12
N MET A 163 20.71 4.65 3.35
CA MET A 163 21.58 5.45 2.51
C MET A 163 23.02 4.90 2.59
N PRO A 164 23.78 4.84 1.48
CA PRO A 164 25.14 4.29 1.51
C PRO A 164 26.13 5.06 2.41
N ARG A 165 25.88 6.35 2.63
CA ARG A 165 26.73 7.24 3.46
C ARG A 165 25.85 8.23 4.23
N PRO A 166 25.17 7.79 5.30
CA PRO A 166 24.36 8.68 6.13
C PRO A 166 25.27 9.60 6.94
N GLY A 167 24.89 10.86 7.10
CA GLY A 167 25.58 11.82 7.96
C GLY A 167 25.37 11.52 9.45
N GLU A 168 26.21 12.11 10.31
CA GLU A 168 26.19 11.86 11.75
C GLU A 168 24.83 12.18 12.41
N ARG A 169 24.19 13.29 12.01
CA ARG A 169 22.87 13.66 12.52
C ARG A 169 21.81 12.64 12.12
N GLN A 170 21.88 12.12 10.90
CA GLN A 170 20.94 11.12 10.38
C GLN A 170 21.07 9.81 11.17
N LEU A 171 22.30 9.35 11.42
CA LEU A 171 22.58 8.19 12.25
C LEU A 171 22.07 8.36 13.69
N ARG A 172 22.25 9.55 14.29
CA ARG A 172 21.76 9.84 15.63
C ARG A 172 20.23 9.76 15.72
N ILE A 173 19.53 10.32 14.73
CA ILE A 173 18.06 10.23 14.65
C ILE A 173 17.64 8.76 14.47
N ARG A 174 18.29 8.04 13.55
CA ARG A 174 18.01 6.61 13.30
C ARG A 174 18.15 5.76 14.54
N ASN A 175 19.29 5.88 15.25
CA ASN A 175 19.53 5.14 16.48
C ASN A 175 18.51 5.53 17.56
N GLY A 176 18.15 6.82 17.64
CA GLY A 176 17.07 7.29 18.51
C GLY A 176 15.73 6.61 18.25
N LEU A 177 15.36 6.43 16.98
CA LEU A 177 14.11 5.76 16.58
C LEU A 177 14.08 4.29 16.99
N PHE A 178 15.18 3.54 16.83
CA PHE A 178 15.20 2.09 17.06
C PHE A 178 15.65 1.67 18.46
N GLN A 179 16.44 2.49 19.14
CA GLN A 179 17.06 2.17 20.43
C GLN A 179 16.53 3.04 21.58
N GLY A 180 15.65 4.00 21.27
CA GLY A 180 15.05 4.89 22.27
C GLY A 180 16.02 5.89 22.90
N THR A 181 17.24 6.05 22.36
CA THR A 181 18.23 6.99 22.85
C THR A 181 18.85 7.78 21.69
N THR A 182 18.79 9.11 21.77
CA THR A 182 19.42 10.03 20.81
C THR A 182 20.84 10.44 21.24
N GLY A 183 21.36 9.86 22.33
CA GLY A 183 22.71 10.09 22.82
C GLY A 183 23.78 9.37 21.98
N ALA A 184 25.01 9.88 21.99
CA ALA A 184 26.15 9.14 21.44
C ALA A 184 26.31 7.79 22.19
N PRO A 185 26.75 6.71 21.52
CA PRO A 185 27.05 5.46 22.20
C PRO A 185 28.08 5.73 23.31
N ALA A 186 27.81 5.26 24.52
CA ALA A 186 28.78 5.32 25.60
C ALA A 186 30.05 4.57 25.16
N ALA A 187 31.20 5.21 25.30
CA ALA A 187 32.48 4.59 25.00
C ALA A 187 32.65 3.28 25.80
N PRO A 188 33.18 2.21 25.18
CA PRO A 188 33.43 0.96 25.90
C PRO A 188 34.43 1.22 27.02
N ARG A 189 34.14 0.67 28.21
CA ARG A 189 35.07 0.60 29.34
C ARG A 189 36.11 -0.48 29.10
#